data_AF-A0A0D3CKT8-F1
#
_entry.id   AF-A0A0D3CKT8-F1
#
_cell.length_a   1.000
_cell.length_b   1.000
_cell.length_c   1.000
_cell.angle_alpha   90.00
_cell.angle_beta   90.00
_cell.angle_gamma   90.00
#
_symmetry.space_group_name_H-M   'P 1'
#
loop_
_entity.id
_entity.type
_entity.pdbx_description
1 polymer ?
#
loop_
_entity_poly.entity_id
_entity_poly.type
_entity_poly.pdbx_seq_one_letter_code
_entity_poly.pdbx_strand_id
1 'polypeptide(L)'
;MVPPATERWCWALIRILKGLVFDHAAQFFIADDSRLIQYVDGWLEKGLVREWKGVVGELEVGGNFSQFPPSWPPRYIAVHGMRSLADSLLLESIVIAHNGKNGTSRGQFDVIIIAHNGKCANRLLSASGLPLVAKQMKNFDLSSIWALLAAFDDPLPTVNFEGAFVKGVESLSWMGNNSAKL
;
A
#
# COMPACT_ATOMS: atom_id res chain seq x y z
N MET A 1 16.13 -16.08 -23.76
CA MET A 1 17.06 -15.78 -22.65
C MET A 1 16.81 -14.33 -22.26
N VAL A 2 16.04 -14.10 -21.19
CA VAL A 2 15.65 -12.77 -20.74
C VAL A 2 16.85 -12.17 -19.97
N PRO A 3 17.32 -10.96 -20.30
CA PRO A 3 18.45 -10.39 -19.58
C PRO A 3 18.05 -10.14 -18.11
N PRO A 4 18.99 -10.30 -17.16
CA PRO A 4 18.73 -10.04 -15.76
C PRO A 4 18.26 -8.59 -15.60
N ALA A 5 17.18 -8.41 -14.84
CA ALA A 5 16.59 -7.12 -14.55
C ALA A 5 17.65 -6.18 -13.98
N THR A 6 18.23 -5.34 -14.84
CA THR A 6 19.05 -4.22 -14.42
C THR A 6 18.15 -3.27 -13.67
N GLU A 7 18.53 -3.00 -12.43
CA GLU A 7 17.80 -2.23 -11.43
C GLU A 7 17.38 -0.86 -11.97
N ARG A 8 16.17 -0.76 -12.52
CA ARG A 8 15.49 0.52 -12.66
C ARG A 8 14.74 0.76 -11.36
N TRP A 9 15.43 1.45 -10.46
CA TRP A 9 14.80 2.10 -9.32
C TRP A 9 13.61 2.90 -9.82
N CYS A 10 12.40 2.49 -9.43
CA CYS A 10 11.23 3.32 -9.56
C CYS A 10 11.36 4.44 -8.53
N TRP A 11 12.21 5.43 -8.83
CA TRP A 11 11.94 6.77 -8.34
C TRP A 11 10.67 7.18 -9.07
N ALA A 12 9.51 6.86 -8.51
CA ALA A 12 8.40 7.76 -8.69
C ALA A 12 8.96 9.10 -8.21
N LEU A 13 9.28 9.99 -9.14
CA LEU A 13 9.42 11.39 -8.81
C LEU A 13 8.01 11.76 -8.32
N ILE A 14 7.76 11.55 -7.02
CA ILE A 14 6.70 12.21 -6.30
C ILE A 14 7.19 13.65 -6.27
N ARG A 15 7.04 14.32 -7.42
CA ARG A 15 6.85 15.75 -7.42
C ARG A 15 5.63 15.88 -6.54
N ILE A 16 5.82 16.34 -5.31
CA ILE A 16 4.72 16.77 -4.47
C ILE A 16 4.03 17.83 -5.33
N LEU A 17 2.98 17.42 -6.04
CA LEU A 17 2.07 18.33 -6.69
C LEU A 17 1.48 19.08 -5.51
N LYS A 18 2.01 20.29 -5.23
CA LYS A 18 1.81 21.00 -3.97
C LYS A 18 0.33 20.97 -3.59
N GLY A 19 0.00 20.35 -2.46
CA GLY A 19 -1.35 20.27 -1.91
C GLY A 19 -2.17 19.03 -2.31
N LEU A 20 -1.70 18.18 -3.23
CA LEU A 20 -2.40 16.94 -3.58
C LEU A 20 -1.93 15.77 -2.71
N VAL A 21 -2.90 15.00 -2.21
CA VAL A 21 -2.68 13.76 -1.48
C VAL A 21 -2.96 12.60 -2.43
N PHE A 22 -2.07 11.61 -2.44
CA PHE A 22 -2.26 10.39 -3.22
C PHE A 22 -1.90 9.16 -2.41
N ASP A 23 -2.81 8.19 -2.43
CA ASP A 23 -2.44 6.83 -2.11
C ASP A 23 -1.85 6.20 -3.37
N HIS A 24 -0.56 5.88 -3.34
CA HIS A 24 0.16 5.33 -4.49
C HIS A 24 0.45 3.83 -4.35
N ALA A 25 0.39 3.32 -3.12
CA ALA A 25 0.61 1.92 -2.79
C ALA A 25 -0.74 1.25 -2.49
N ALA A 26 -1.01 0.93 -1.22
CA ALA A 26 -2.30 0.40 -0.80
C ALA A 26 -3.42 1.39 -1.15
N GLN A 27 -4.40 0.94 -1.92
CA GLN A 27 -5.54 1.76 -2.32
C GLN A 27 -6.71 1.60 -1.37
N PHE A 28 -6.94 0.38 -0.91
CA PHE A 28 -7.92 -0.02 0.08
C PHE A 28 -7.42 -1.33 0.69
N PHE A 29 -8.13 -1.83 1.69
CA PHE A 29 -7.93 -3.19 2.19
C PHE A 29 -9.26 -3.88 2.42
N ILE A 30 -9.23 -5.20 2.49
CA ILE A 30 -10.35 -6.03 2.93
C ILE A 30 -9.96 -6.69 4.25
N ALA A 31 -10.93 -7.09 5.05
CA ALA A 31 -10.70 -7.85 6.27
C ALA A 31 -11.62 -9.07 6.29
N ASP A 32 -11.02 -10.26 6.23
CA ASP A 32 -11.70 -11.56 6.26
C ASP A 32 -11.26 -12.43 7.44
N ASP A 33 -10.14 -12.09 8.10
CA ASP A 33 -9.70 -12.70 9.36
C ASP A 33 -10.39 -12.02 10.56
N SER A 34 -11.01 -12.83 11.43
CA SER A 34 -11.75 -12.34 12.60
C SER A 34 -10.91 -11.51 13.57
N ARG A 35 -9.60 -11.76 13.66
CA ARG A 35 -8.69 -10.98 14.51
C ARG A 35 -8.42 -9.62 13.89
N LEU A 36 -8.28 -9.54 12.57
CA LEU A 36 -8.13 -8.26 11.87
C LEU A 36 -9.43 -7.44 11.96
N ILE A 37 -10.58 -8.09 11.80
CA ILE A 37 -11.89 -7.44 11.89
C ILE A 37 -12.06 -6.71 13.24
N GLN A 38 -11.63 -7.31 14.36
CA GLN A 38 -11.67 -6.63 15.66
C GLN A 38 -10.88 -5.30 15.70
N TYR A 39 -9.73 -5.24 15.03
CA TYR A 39 -8.97 -3.98 14.90
C TYR A 39 -9.69 -2.99 13.98
N VAL A 40 -10.25 -3.48 12.86
CA VAL A 40 -10.99 -2.65 11.91
C VAL A 40 -12.22 -2.03 12.57
N ASP A 41 -12.96 -2.78 13.38
CA ASP A 41 -14.10 -2.28 14.15
C ASP A 41 -13.68 -1.12 15.07
N GLY A 42 -12.58 -1.30 15.81
CA GLY A 42 -12.02 -0.23 16.65
C GLY A 42 -11.55 0.99 15.84
N TRP A 43 -11.04 0.80 14.62
CA TRP A 43 -10.65 1.89 13.73
C TRP A 43 -11.85 2.60 13.11
N LEU A 44 -12.94 1.89 12.82
CA LEU A 44 -14.21 2.45 12.35
C LEU A 44 -14.83 3.32 13.45
N GLU A 45 -14.89 2.82 14.69
CA GLU A 45 -15.40 3.57 15.84
C GLU A 45 -14.60 4.86 16.10
N LYS A 46 -13.27 4.80 15.93
CA LYS A 46 -12.38 5.97 16.06
C LYS A 46 -12.40 6.89 14.83
N GLY A 47 -13.08 6.53 13.76
CA GLY A 47 -13.10 7.30 12.50
C GLY A 47 -11.75 7.33 11.76
N LEU A 48 -10.86 6.37 12.02
CA LEU A 48 -9.57 6.27 11.31
C LEU A 48 -9.73 5.66 9.91
N VAL A 49 -10.69 4.75 9.77
CA VAL A 49 -11.09 4.14 8.51
C VAL A 49 -12.59 4.26 8.30
N ARG A 50 -13.01 4.10 7.05
CA ARG A 50 -14.42 3.98 6.65
C ARG A 50 -14.58 2.89 5.62
N GLU A 51 -15.77 2.31 5.53
CA GLU A 51 -16.11 1.48 4.39
C GLU A 51 -16.14 2.34 3.11
N TRP A 52 -15.48 1.86 2.07
CA TRP A 52 -15.49 2.48 0.76
C TRP A 52 -16.77 2.11 0.01
N LYS A 53 -17.74 3.02 0.03
CA LYS A 53 -19.03 2.88 -0.68
C LYS A 53 -18.96 3.23 -2.17
N GLY A 54 -17.78 3.49 -2.70
CA GLY A 54 -17.57 3.87 -4.10
C GLY A 54 -17.91 2.75 -5.07
N VAL A 55 -18.21 3.13 -6.32
CA VAL A 55 -18.50 2.17 -7.39
C VAL A 55 -17.19 1.48 -7.82
N VAL A 56 -17.00 0.23 -7.39
CA VAL A 56 -15.80 -0.56 -7.70
C VAL A 56 -16.17 -1.80 -8.51
N GLY A 57 -15.37 -2.12 -9.53
CA GLY A 57 -15.69 -3.22 -10.45
C GLY A 57 -14.52 -3.70 -11.30
N GLU A 58 -14.86 -4.35 -12.41
CA GLU A 58 -13.92 -4.73 -13.47
C GLU A 58 -14.13 -3.84 -14.70
N LEU A 59 -13.04 -3.49 -15.38
CA LEU A 59 -13.03 -2.73 -16.61
C LEU A 59 -12.31 -3.53 -17.70
N GLU A 60 -13.02 -3.81 -18.79
CA GLU A 60 -12.46 -4.50 -19.95
C GLU A 60 -11.99 -3.52 -21.03
N VAL A 61 -11.16 -4.04 -21.93
CA VAL A 61 -10.76 -3.33 -23.15
C VAL A 61 -12.01 -2.90 -23.93
N GLY A 62 -12.04 -1.64 -24.36
CA GLY A 62 -13.20 -1.03 -25.01
C GLY A 62 -14.11 -0.24 -24.07
N GLY A 63 -13.81 -0.20 -22.76
CA GLY A 63 -14.51 0.66 -21.79
C GLY A 63 -15.74 0.02 -21.13
N ASN A 64 -15.91 -1.30 -21.29
CA ASN A 64 -17.02 -2.02 -20.67
C ASN A 64 -16.74 -2.21 -19.18
N PHE A 65 -17.54 -1.56 -18.34
CA PHE A 65 -17.42 -1.63 -16.88
C PHE A 65 -18.51 -2.51 -16.27
N SER A 66 -18.13 -3.37 -15.32
CA SER A 66 -19.04 -4.19 -14.52
C SER A 66 -18.79 -3.97 -13.03
N GLN A 67 -19.76 -3.40 -12.33
CA GLN A 67 -19.66 -3.17 -10.89
C GLN A 67 -19.69 -4.50 -10.13
N PHE A 68 -18.88 -4.62 -9.07
CA PHE A 68 -19.00 -5.76 -8.17
C PHE A 68 -20.34 -5.76 -7.42
N PRO A 69 -20.95 -6.93 -7.21
CA PRO A 69 -22.23 -7.00 -6.52
C PRO A 69 -22.06 -6.63 -5.04
N PRO A 70 -23.15 -6.19 -4.37
CA PRO A 70 -23.12 -5.83 -2.94
C PRO A 70 -22.71 -6.97 -2.00
N SER A 71 -22.72 -8.22 -2.47
CA SER A 71 -22.28 -9.40 -1.70
C SER A 71 -20.76 -9.54 -1.58
N TRP A 72 -19.98 -8.74 -2.32
CA TRP A 72 -18.53 -8.73 -2.15
C TRP A 72 -18.12 -8.21 -0.76
N PRO A 73 -16.99 -8.71 -0.21
CA PRO A 73 -16.49 -8.23 1.07
C PRO A 73 -16.33 -6.71 1.08
N PRO A 74 -16.63 -6.06 2.22
CA PRO A 74 -16.44 -4.62 2.36
C PRO A 74 -14.98 -4.25 2.13
N ARG A 75 -14.78 -3.14 1.45
CA ARG A 75 -13.47 -2.52 1.25
C ARG A 75 -13.36 -1.35 2.20
N TYR A 76 -12.20 -1.19 2.82
CA TYR A 76 -11.94 -0.12 3.76
C TYR A 76 -10.84 0.79 3.27
N ILE A 77 -11.01 2.08 3.57
CA ILE A 77 -10.08 3.16 3.22
C ILE A 77 -9.88 4.03 4.47
N ALA A 78 -8.71 4.64 4.60
CA ALA A 78 -8.45 5.59 5.68
C ALA A 78 -9.05 6.98 5.35
N VAL A 79 -9.57 7.67 6.37
CA VAL A 79 -10.39 8.89 6.20
C VAL A 79 -9.60 10.10 5.67
N HIS A 80 -8.27 10.08 5.72
CA HIS A 80 -7.40 11.13 5.18
C HIS A 80 -6.27 10.57 4.31
N GLY A 81 -6.59 9.53 3.53
CA GLY A 81 -5.61 8.75 2.76
C GLY A 81 -4.93 7.69 3.62
N MET A 82 -4.54 6.59 2.98
CA MET A 82 -4.07 5.36 3.63
C MET A 82 -2.90 5.57 4.61
N ARG A 83 -2.08 6.59 4.39
CA ARG A 83 -1.00 6.96 5.33
C ARG A 83 -1.52 7.36 6.71
N SER A 84 -2.66 8.04 6.78
CA SER A 84 -3.21 8.55 8.04
C SER A 84 -3.49 7.45 9.06
N LEU A 85 -3.86 6.25 8.60
CA LEU A 85 -4.03 5.08 9.46
C LEU A 85 -2.69 4.66 10.10
N ALA A 86 -1.62 4.57 9.30
CA ALA A 86 -0.29 4.23 9.82
C ALA A 86 0.22 5.28 10.81
N ASP A 87 0.03 6.57 10.51
CA ASP A 87 0.41 7.66 11.40
C ASP A 87 -0.37 7.58 12.74
N SER A 88 -1.65 7.23 12.70
CA SER A 88 -2.47 7.06 13.91
C SER A 88 -2.01 5.88 14.77
N LEU A 89 -1.66 4.74 14.16
CA LEU A 89 -1.12 3.57 14.87
C LEU A 89 0.23 3.86 15.52
N LEU A 90 1.04 4.73 14.91
CA LEU A 90 2.31 5.16 15.49
C LEU A 90 2.12 6.05 16.72
N LEU A 91 1.05 6.84 16.79
CA LEU A 91 0.76 7.69 17.96
C LEU A 91 0.26 6.89 19.17
N GLU A 92 -0.37 5.73 18.93
CA GLU A 92 -0.83 4.84 20.00
C GLU A 92 0.30 4.00 20.61
N SER A 93 1.52 4.11 20.07
CA SER A 93 2.69 3.36 20.52
C SER A 93 3.85 4.28 20.88
N ILE A 94 4.62 3.95 21.92
CA ILE A 94 5.89 4.64 22.21
C ILE A 94 6.91 4.15 21.18
N VAL A 95 6.81 4.64 19.94
CA VAL A 95 7.73 4.30 18.86
C VAL A 95 8.75 5.40 18.73
N ILE A 96 10.00 5.08 19.10
CA ILE A 96 11.13 5.95 18.81
C ILE A 96 11.59 5.68 17.38
N ALA A 97 10.98 6.36 16.40
CA ALA A 97 11.36 6.28 15.01
C ALA A 97 12.77 6.88 14.80
N HIS A 98 13.76 6.03 14.59
CA HIS A 98 15.14 6.45 14.38
C HIS A 98 15.59 6.24 12.94
N ASN A 99 15.73 7.35 12.20
CA ASN A 99 16.42 7.37 10.91
C ASN A 99 17.94 7.46 11.16
N GLY A 100 18.57 6.32 11.39
CA GLY A 100 20.00 6.26 11.66
C GLY A 100 20.85 6.65 10.45
N LYS A 101 21.83 7.56 10.65
CA LYS A 101 23.03 7.61 9.79
C LYS A 101 23.86 6.35 10.06
N ASN A 102 24.49 5.79 9.02
CA ASN A 102 25.31 4.58 9.13
C ASN A 102 26.35 4.71 10.26
N GLY A 103 26.41 3.70 11.14
CA GLY A 103 27.49 3.51 12.12
C GLY A 103 27.27 4.08 13.53
N THR A 104 26.19 4.81 13.81
CA THR A 104 25.92 5.30 15.18
C THR A 104 25.16 4.27 16.00
N SER A 105 25.72 3.82 17.14
CA SER A 105 25.01 2.99 18.12
C SER A 105 23.77 3.72 18.65
N ARG A 106 22.66 2.98 18.83
CA ARG A 106 21.35 3.52 19.26
C ARG A 106 20.89 3.01 20.62
N GLY A 107 21.79 2.36 21.36
CA GLY A 107 21.50 1.76 22.66
C GLY A 107 21.46 0.23 22.59
N GLN A 108 21.18 -0.36 23.74
CA GLN A 108 20.95 -1.80 23.90
C GLN A 108 19.45 -2.04 24.01
N PHE A 109 18.99 -3.12 23.40
CA PHE A 109 17.60 -3.53 23.39
C PHE A 109 17.52 -5.01 23.73
N ASP A 110 16.56 -5.39 24.56
CA ASP A 110 16.32 -6.81 24.90
C ASP A 110 15.70 -7.58 23.72
N VAL A 111 14.93 -6.88 22.88
CA VAL A 111 14.21 -7.44 21.74
C VAL A 111 14.35 -6.54 20.52
N ILE A 112 14.55 -7.15 19.35
CA ILE A 112 14.58 -6.47 18.05
C ILE A 112 13.52 -7.08 17.15
N ILE A 113 12.65 -6.24 16.59
CA ILE A 113 11.64 -6.63 15.61
C ILE A 113 12.02 -6.03 14.24
N ILE A 114 12.11 -6.88 13.22
CA ILE A 114 12.35 -6.46 11.83
C ILE A 114 11.03 -6.58 11.06
N ALA A 115 10.29 -5.49 10.96
CA ALA A 115 9.03 -5.39 10.20
C ALA A 115 9.25 -4.73 8.83
N HIS A 116 10.21 -5.26 8.06
CA HIS A 116 10.53 -4.78 6.71
C HIS A 116 10.65 -5.98 5.77
N ASN A 117 10.53 -5.76 4.46
CA ASN A 117 10.72 -6.80 3.44
C ASN A 117 11.99 -6.56 2.59
N GLY A 118 12.29 -7.54 1.74
CA GLY A 118 13.27 -7.44 0.66
C GLY A 118 14.71 -7.15 1.10
N LYS A 119 15.44 -6.39 0.27
CA LYS A 119 16.88 -6.10 0.46
C LYS A 119 17.18 -5.42 1.79
N CYS A 120 16.30 -4.54 2.27
CA CYS A 120 16.47 -3.83 3.53
C CYS A 120 16.42 -4.78 4.73
N ALA A 121 15.42 -5.68 4.77
CA ALA A 121 15.33 -6.71 5.80
C ALA A 121 16.52 -7.67 5.76
N ASN A 122 16.91 -8.11 4.55
CA ASN A 122 18.06 -9.01 4.36
C ASN A 122 19.38 -8.39 4.85
N ARG A 123 19.56 -7.08 4.70
CA ARG A 123 20.74 -6.37 5.22
C ARG A 123 20.76 -6.41 6.75
N LEU A 124 19.64 -6.14 7.41
CA LEU A 124 19.54 -6.20 8.87
C LEU A 124 19.77 -7.64 9.40
N LEU A 125 19.16 -8.63 8.74
CA LEU A 125 19.29 -10.04 9.12
C LEU A 125 20.69 -10.63 8.87
N SER A 126 21.42 -10.14 7.87
CA SER A 126 22.80 -10.62 7.63
C SER A 126 23.75 -10.31 8.80
N ALA A 127 23.44 -9.27 9.58
CA ALA A 127 24.22 -8.86 10.74
C ALA A 127 23.66 -9.38 12.07
N SER A 128 22.52 -10.09 12.07
CA SER A 128 21.84 -10.50 13.30
C SER A 128 22.38 -11.78 13.94
N GLY A 129 23.28 -12.52 13.26
CA GLY A 129 23.74 -13.83 13.72
C GLY A 129 22.71 -14.95 13.57
N LEU A 130 21.62 -14.73 12.81
CA LEU A 130 20.53 -15.69 12.60
C LEU A 130 20.53 -16.27 11.16
N PRO A 131 21.48 -17.16 10.81
CA PRO A 131 21.71 -17.56 9.42
C PRO A 131 20.53 -18.34 8.79
N LEU A 132 19.81 -19.14 9.57
CA LEU A 132 18.66 -19.91 9.07
C LEU A 132 17.49 -18.99 8.70
N VAL A 133 17.21 -17.98 9.54
CA VAL A 133 16.17 -16.98 9.28
C VAL A 133 16.56 -16.12 8.07
N ALA A 134 17.82 -15.68 7.99
CA ALA A 134 18.32 -14.91 6.86
C ALA A 134 18.23 -15.71 5.53
N LYS A 135 18.48 -17.02 5.56
CA LYS A 135 18.32 -17.89 4.39
C LYS A 135 16.86 -18.01 3.97
N GLN A 136 15.94 -18.21 4.92
CA GLN A 136 14.51 -18.27 4.63
C GLN A 136 14.00 -16.95 4.04
N MET A 137 14.44 -15.82 4.58
CA MET A 137 14.02 -14.49 4.10
C MET A 137 14.49 -14.16 2.68
N LYS A 138 15.58 -14.78 2.21
CA LYS A 138 16.05 -14.66 0.82
C LYS A 138 15.22 -15.45 -0.19
N ASN A 139 14.37 -16.37 0.26
CA ASN A 139 13.52 -17.17 -0.61
C ASN A 139 12.16 -16.51 -0.89
N PHE A 140 11.91 -15.30 -0.38
CA PHE A 140 10.70 -14.56 -0.71
C PHE A 140 10.84 -13.87 -2.06
N ASP A 141 10.03 -14.28 -3.02
CA ASP A 141 9.84 -13.56 -4.27
C ASP A 141 8.82 -12.43 -4.05
N LEU A 142 9.26 -11.20 -4.35
CA LEU A 142 8.42 -10.00 -4.28
C LEU A 142 8.13 -9.50 -5.70
N SER A 143 6.88 -9.21 -5.99
CA SER A 143 6.48 -8.59 -7.25
C SER A 143 6.81 -7.10 -7.24
N SER A 144 7.36 -6.60 -8.36
CA SER A 144 7.52 -5.17 -8.58
C SER A 144 6.21 -4.59 -9.10
N ILE A 145 5.75 -3.49 -8.49
CA ILE A 145 4.54 -2.78 -8.89
C ILE A 145 4.92 -1.36 -9.31
N TRP A 146 4.41 -0.92 -10.46
CA TRP A 146 4.53 0.45 -10.93
C TRP A 146 3.21 1.18 -10.69
N ALA A 147 3.28 2.40 -10.18
CA ALA A 147 2.11 3.27 -9.98
C ALA A 147 2.27 4.55 -10.80
N LEU A 148 1.23 4.89 -11.57
CA LEU A 148 1.12 6.16 -12.26
C LEU A 148 0.14 7.05 -11.51
N LEU A 149 0.54 8.28 -11.23
CA LEU A 149 -0.31 9.30 -10.62
C LEU A 149 -0.62 10.37 -11.66
N ALA A 150 -1.91 10.65 -11.86
CA ALA A 150 -2.38 11.68 -12.77
C ALA A 150 -3.33 12.62 -12.04
N ALA A 151 -3.16 13.91 -12.28
CA ALA A 151 -4.04 14.98 -11.81
C ALA A 151 -4.49 15.79 -13.02
N PHE A 152 -5.74 16.21 -13.04
CA PHE A 152 -6.36 17.00 -14.10
C PHE A 152 -6.99 18.24 -13.46
N ASP A 153 -6.94 19.37 -14.16
CA ASP A 153 -7.53 20.62 -13.68
C ASP A 153 -9.08 20.53 -13.66
N ASP A 154 -9.65 19.83 -14.63
CA ASP A 154 -11.08 19.54 -14.74
C ASP A 154 -11.38 18.06 -14.48
N PRO A 155 -12.57 17.73 -13.93
CA PRO A 155 -13.01 16.33 -13.82
C PRO A 155 -13.03 15.63 -15.18
N LEU A 156 -12.55 14.38 -15.21
CA LEU A 156 -12.59 13.57 -16.42
C LEU A 156 -14.05 13.31 -16.85
N PRO A 157 -14.40 13.49 -18.13
CA PRO A 157 -15.75 13.25 -18.60
C PRO A 157 -16.09 11.75 -18.52
N THR A 158 -17.21 11.42 -17.88
CA THR A 158 -17.83 10.07 -17.90
C THR A 158 -16.94 8.95 -17.34
N VAL A 159 -16.52 9.08 -16.09
CA VAL A 159 -16.00 7.94 -15.31
C VAL A 159 -17.12 7.44 -14.40
N ASN A 160 -17.67 6.26 -14.71
CA ASN A 160 -18.79 5.66 -13.97
C ASN A 160 -18.33 4.78 -12.79
N PHE A 161 -17.06 4.87 -12.40
CA PHE A 161 -16.48 4.08 -11.32
C PHE A 161 -15.46 4.89 -10.51
N GLU A 162 -15.28 4.51 -9.25
CA GLU A 162 -14.23 5.05 -8.39
C GLU A 162 -13.00 4.12 -8.32
N GLY A 163 -13.17 2.84 -8.66
CA GLY A 163 -12.08 1.89 -8.77
C GLY A 163 -12.38 0.77 -9.77
N ALA A 164 -11.36 0.33 -10.50
CA ALA A 164 -11.52 -0.74 -11.48
C ALA A 164 -10.30 -1.66 -11.52
N PHE A 165 -10.56 -2.96 -11.45
CA PHE A 165 -9.60 -3.98 -11.88
C PHE A 165 -9.64 -4.06 -13.40
N VAL A 166 -8.48 -3.87 -14.04
CA VAL A 166 -8.39 -3.77 -15.49
C VAL A 166 -8.10 -5.16 -16.07
N LYS A 167 -8.87 -5.57 -17.07
CA LYS A 167 -8.73 -6.85 -17.78
C LYS A 167 -8.32 -6.62 -19.22
N GLY A 168 -7.53 -7.56 -19.77
CA GLY A 168 -7.09 -7.52 -21.16
C GLY A 168 -6.00 -6.51 -21.47
N VAL A 169 -5.41 -5.85 -20.47
CA VAL A 169 -4.27 -4.96 -20.60
C VAL A 169 -3.13 -5.47 -19.73
N GLU A 170 -2.00 -5.87 -20.33
CA GLU A 170 -0.88 -6.49 -19.59
C GLU A 170 -0.16 -5.51 -18.67
N SER A 171 -0.13 -4.22 -19.03
CA SER A 171 0.62 -3.19 -18.31
C SER A 171 -0.16 -2.51 -17.19
N LEU A 172 -1.47 -2.78 -17.06
CA LEU A 172 -2.35 -2.10 -16.12
C LEU A 172 -3.31 -3.10 -15.49
N SER A 173 -3.18 -3.30 -14.18
CA SER A 173 -4.02 -4.25 -13.42
C SER A 173 -5.10 -3.56 -12.60
N TRP A 174 -4.91 -2.29 -12.26
CA TRP A 174 -5.81 -1.52 -11.41
C TRP A 174 -5.74 -0.03 -11.73
N MET A 175 -6.87 0.65 -11.63
CA MET A 175 -6.95 2.11 -11.59
C MET A 175 -7.99 2.58 -10.57
N GLY A 176 -7.81 3.78 -10.01
CA GLY A 176 -8.75 4.34 -9.05
C GLY A 176 -8.79 5.86 -9.10
N ASN A 177 -9.98 6.40 -8.84
CA ASN A 177 -10.21 7.82 -8.66
C ASN A 177 -9.87 8.20 -7.21
N ASN A 178 -8.62 8.61 -7.00
CA ASN A 178 -8.13 8.97 -5.68
C ASN A 178 -8.94 10.14 -5.05
N SER A 179 -9.42 11.10 -5.84
CA SER A 179 -10.23 12.23 -5.32
C SER A 179 -11.58 11.80 -4.77
N ALA A 180 -12.22 10.78 -5.36
CA ALA A 180 -13.48 10.23 -4.85
C ALA A 180 -13.28 9.35 -3.60
N LYS A 181 -12.08 8.76 -3.51
CA LYS A 181 -11.70 7.87 -2.40
C LYS A 181 -11.27 8.63 -1.14
N LEU A 182 -10.64 9.80 -1.27
CA LEU A 182 -10.15 10.58 -0.13
C LEU A 182 -11.28 11.22 0.71
#